data_AF-A6IYL8-F1
#
_entry.id   AF-A6IYL8-F1
#
_cell.length_a   1.000
_cell.length_b   1.000
_cell.length_c   1.000
_cell.angle_alpha   90.00
_cell.angle_beta   90.00
_cell.angle_gamma   90.00
#
_symmetry.space_group_name_H-M   'P 1'
#
loop_
_entity.id
_entity.type
_entity.pdbx_description
1 polymer ?
#
loop_
_entity_poly.entity_id
_entity_poly.type
_entity_poly.pdbx_seq_one_letter_code
_entity_poly.pdbx_strand_id
1 'polypeptide(L)' 'MIAQWSQSHTGNPNGKELPPWPQLNQLEQYLEVGLEPQTGVKLKKGRLQFWTETLPRKIQEWHRQQRRRNLEEL' A
#
# COMPACT_ATOMS: atom_id res chain seq x y z
N MET A 1 13.79 14.86 -6.83
CA MET A 1 13.33 14.42 -5.49
C MET A 1 13.31 15.56 -4.47
N ILE A 2 14.43 16.19 -4.11
CA ILE A 2 14.47 17.21 -3.03
C ILE A 2 13.50 18.37 -3.29
N ALA A 3 13.43 18.88 -4.52
CA ALA A 3 12.50 19.94 -4.92
C ALA A 3 11.01 19.53 -4.79
N GLN A 4 10.70 18.24 -4.84
CA GLN A 4 9.33 17.75 -4.68
C GLN A 4 8.95 17.70 -3.19
N TRP A 5 9.89 17.27 -2.34
CA TRP A 5 9.71 17.25 -0.89
C TRP A 5 9.72 18.65 -0.28
N SER A 6 10.45 19.62 -0.86
CA SER A 6 10.42 21.00 -0.38
C SER A 6 9.03 21.63 -0.55
N GLN A 7 8.25 21.24 -1.56
CA GLN A 7 6.87 21.73 -1.75
C GLN A 7 5.88 21.18 -0.71
N SER A 8 6.28 20.23 0.14
CA SER A 8 5.41 19.63 1.18
C SER A 8 4.79 20.66 2.13
N HIS A 9 5.44 21.83 2.31
CA HIS A 9 4.88 22.91 3.15
C HIS A 9 3.58 23.50 2.58
N THR A 10 3.32 23.35 1.28
CA THR A 10 2.06 23.78 0.63
C THR A 10 0.97 22.72 0.66
N GLY A 11 1.31 21.48 1.05
CA GLY A 11 0.44 20.32 0.90
C GLY A 11 0.28 19.84 -0.56
N ASN A 12 0.93 20.49 -1.53
CA ASN A 12 0.91 20.09 -2.93
C ASN A 12 2.35 19.88 -3.45
N PRO A 13 2.77 18.64 -3.74
CA PRO A 13 4.11 18.35 -4.24
C PRO A 13 4.36 18.78 -5.70
N ASN A 14 3.38 19.39 -6.39
CA ASN A 14 3.50 19.78 -7.79
C ASN A 14 4.17 21.16 -7.96
N GLY A 15 5.02 21.28 -8.98
CA GLY A 15 5.69 22.53 -9.37
C GLY A 15 5.77 22.65 -10.89
N LYS A 16 6.03 23.86 -11.41
CA LYS A 16 5.96 24.20 -12.85
C LYS A 16 6.91 23.38 -13.74
N GLU A 17 8.00 22.89 -13.18
CA GLU A 17 9.05 22.11 -13.87
C GLU A 17 9.21 20.69 -13.29
N LEU A 18 8.26 20.25 -12.44
CA LEU A 18 8.29 18.93 -11.82
C LEU A 18 7.31 17.98 -12.52
N PRO A 19 7.63 16.69 -12.59
CA PRO A 19 6.66 15.70 -13.04
C PRO A 19 5.42 15.75 -12.13
N PRO A 20 4.22 15.58 -12.71
CA PRO A 20 2.98 15.63 -11.95
C PRO A 20 2.93 14.49 -10.94
N TRP A 21 2.68 14.85 -9.69
CA TRP A 21 2.42 13.92 -8.60
C TRP A 21 0.90 13.80 -8.43
N PRO A 22 0.30 12.66 -8.83
CA PRO A 22 -1.13 12.48 -8.73
C PRO A 22 -1.57 12.40 -7.27
N GLN A 23 -2.73 12.97 -6.98
CA GLN A 23 -3.36 12.75 -5.68
C GLN A 23 -3.72 11.27 -5.51
N LEU A 24 -3.50 10.74 -4.31
CA LEU A 24 -3.96 9.41 -3.95
C LEU A 24 -5.49 9.43 -3.87
N ASN A 25 -6.13 9.12 -5.00
CA ASN A 25 -7.57 9.09 -5.18
C ASN A 25 -8.08 7.63 -5.24
N GLN A 26 -9.35 7.43 -5.58
CA GLN A 26 -9.96 6.10 -5.71
C GLN A 26 -9.31 5.20 -6.77
N LEU A 27 -8.57 5.77 -7.72
CA LEU A 27 -7.80 5.02 -8.71
C LEU A 27 -6.44 4.55 -8.15
N GLU A 28 -6.10 4.96 -6.93
CA GLU A 28 -4.84 4.67 -6.24
C GLU A 28 -3.62 5.01 -7.11
N GLN A 29 -3.70 6.15 -7.79
CA GLN A 29 -2.60 6.67 -8.60
C GLN A 29 -1.43 7.08 -7.70
N TYR A 30 -0.21 6.79 -8.16
CA TYR A 30 1.02 7.16 -7.46
C TYR A 30 2.11 7.55 -8.46
N LEU A 31 3.06 8.35 -7.99
CA LEU A 31 4.29 8.65 -8.74
C LEU A 31 5.33 7.56 -8.44
N GLU A 32 5.78 6.87 -9.48
CA GLU A 32 6.96 6.02 -9.41
C GLU A 32 8.21 6.88 -9.59
N VAL A 33 9.04 6.89 -8.55
CA VAL A 33 10.27 7.68 -8.55
C VAL A 33 11.41 6.81 -9.07
N GLY A 34 11.76 7.00 -10.34
CA GLY A 34 12.85 6.30 -11.04
C GLY A 34 13.70 7.25 -11.88
N LEU A 35 14.51 6.69 -12.81
CA LEU A 35 15.26 7.46 -13.80
C LEU A 35 14.32 8.31 -14.67
N GLU A 36 13.22 7.69 -15.11
CA GLU A 36 12.08 8.36 -15.73
C GLU A 36 10.90 8.27 -14.76
N PRO A 37 10.46 9.39 -14.18
CA PRO A 37 9.28 9.41 -13.33
C PRO A 37 8.02 9.06 -14.12
N GLN A 38 7.25 8.09 -13.64
CA GLN A 38 6.03 7.64 -14.30
C GLN A 38 4.86 7.52 -13.32
N THR A 39 3.63 7.63 -13.82
CA THR A 39 2.44 7.41 -13.00
C THR A 39 2.05 5.93 -13.02
N GLY A 40 2.02 5.33 -11.84
CA GLY A 40 1.46 3.99 -11.63
C GLY A 40 0.06 4.04 -11.01
N VAL A 41 -0.60 2.88 -10.97
CA VAL A 41 -1.90 2.68 -10.30
C VAL A 41 -1.84 1.46 -9.41
N LYS A 42 -2.56 1.48 -8.27
CA LYS A 42 -2.76 0.33 -7.39
C LYS A 42 -1.45 -0.31 -6.91
N LEU A 43 -0.62 0.51 -6.26
CA LEU A 43 0.72 0.13 -5.81
C LEU A 43 0.68 -1.18 -5.00
N LYS A 44 1.38 -2.21 -5.51
CA LYS A 44 1.55 -3.50 -4.82
C LYS A 44 0.24 -4.15 -4.36
N LYS A 45 -0.86 -3.98 -5.12
CA LYS A 45 -2.20 -4.47 -4.77
C LYS A 45 -2.22 -5.89 -4.19
N GLY A 46 -1.57 -6.86 -4.85
CA GLY A 46 -1.55 -8.25 -4.38
C GLY A 46 -0.88 -8.42 -3.02
N ARG A 47 0.20 -7.67 -2.75
CA ARG A 47 0.86 -7.67 -1.44
C ARG A 47 0.00 -6.98 -0.39
N LEU A 48 -0.64 -5.86 -0.73
CA LEU A 48 -1.57 -5.17 0.18
C LEU A 48 -2.69 -6.11 0.61
N GLN A 49 -3.40 -6.72 -0.34
CA GLN A 49 -4.46 -7.70 -0.09
C GLN A 49 -3.99 -8.88 0.76
N PHE A 50 -2.76 -9.36 0.52
CA PHE A 50 -2.21 -10.43 1.35
C PHE A 50 -2.12 -10.03 2.83
N TRP A 51 -1.56 -8.85 3.13
CA TRP A 51 -1.36 -8.39 4.51
C TRP A 51 -2.65 -7.95 5.19
N THR A 52 -3.59 -7.34 4.47
CA THR A 52 -4.83 -6.80 5.05
C THR A 52 -5.95 -7.84 5.15
N GLU A 53 -5.99 -8.83 4.24
CA GLU A 53 -7.10 -9.79 4.16
C GLU A 53 -6.63 -11.23 4.39
N THR A 54 -5.65 -11.69 3.60
CA THR A 54 -5.31 -13.12 3.55
C THR A 54 -4.62 -13.60 4.82
N LEU A 55 -3.62 -12.85 5.30
CA LEU A 55 -2.83 -13.24 6.47
C LEU A 55 -3.68 -13.23 7.76
N PRO A 56 -4.45 -12.17 8.09
CA PRO A 56 -5.31 -12.18 9.27
C PRO A 56 -6.31 -13.33 9.26
N ARG A 57 -6.92 -13.62 8.10
CA ARG A 57 -7.82 -14.76 7.93
C ARG A 57 -7.13 -16.09 8.24
N LYS A 58 -5.94 -16.33 7.69
CA LYS A 58 -5.18 -17.56 7.93
C LYS A 58 -4.77 -17.73 9.39
N ILE A 59 -4.38 -16.65 10.07
CA ILE A 59 -4.06 -16.67 11.50
C ILE A 59 -5.30 -17.07 12.31
N GLN A 60 -6.46 -16.51 12.00
CA GLN A 60 -7.72 -16.89 12.66
C GLN A 60 -8.10 -18.35 12.41
N GLU A 61 -7.98 -18.82 11.17
CA GLU A 61 -8.21 -20.22 10.80
C GLU A 61 -7.28 -21.15 11.59
N TRP A 62 -6.00 -20.80 11.68
CA TRP A 62 -5.00 -21.55 12.46
C TRP A 62 -5.38 -21.63 13.95
N HIS A 63 -5.73 -20.52 14.59
CA HIS A 63 -6.17 -20.52 15.99
C HIS A 63 -7.45 -21.34 16.21
N ARG A 64 -8.39 -21.35 15.25
CA ARG A 64 -9.58 -22.22 15.32
C ARG A 64 -9.21 -23.70 15.26
N GLN A 65 -8.29 -24.06 14.37
CA GLN A 65 -7.82 -25.45 14.25
C GLN A 65 -7.08 -25.91 15.51
N GLN A 66 -6.24 -25.06 16.10
CA GLN A 66 -5.55 -25.38 17.35
C GLN A 66 -6.55 -25.62 18.50
N ARG A 67 -7.55 -24.73 18.67
CA ARG A 67 -8.59 -24.94 19.68
C ARG A 67 -9.37 -26.23 19.47
N ARG A 68 -9.69 -26.56 18.22
CA ARG A 68 -10.41 -27.80 17.89
C ARG A 68 -9.59 -29.04 18.26
N ARG A 69 -8.29 -29.07 17.92
CA ARG A 69 -7.40 -30.18 18.28
C ARG A 69 -7.33 -30.37 19.80
N ASN A 70 -7.15 -29.30 20.56
CA ASN A 70 -7.12 -29.37 22.02
C ASN A 70 -8.43 -29.87 22.64
N LEU A 71 -9.58 -29.67 21.98
CA LEU A 71 -10.87 -30.19 22.43
C LEU A 71 -11.09 -31.66 22.05
N GLU A 72 -10.47 -32.14 20.98
CA GLU A 72 -10.52 -33.54 20.54
C GLU A 72 -9.55 -34.43 21.34
N GLU A 73 -8.56 -33.84 22.00
CA GLU A 73 -7.59 -34.53 22.88
C GLU A 73 -8.03 -34.61 24.37
N LEU A 74 -9.21 -34.06 24.71
CA LEU A 74 -9.85 -34.12 26.04
C LEU A 74 -10.92 -35.23 26.11
#